data_AF-A0A1F6UY91-F1
#
_entry.id   AF-A0A1F6UY91-F1
#
_cell.length_a   1.000
_cell.length_b   1.000
_cell.length_c   1.000
_cell.angle_alpha   90.00
_cell.angle_beta   90.00
_cell.angle_gamma   90.00
#
_symmetry.space_group_name_H-M   'P 1'
#
loop_
_entity.id
_entity.type
_entity.pdbx_description
1 polymer ?
#
loop_
_entity_poly.entity_id
_entity_poly.type
_entity_poly.pdbx_seq_one_letter_code
_entity_poly.pdbx_strand_id
1 'polypeptide(L)'
;MKTNHAVLLVTLPDSAGVDFGLVDFRRAPAAFIKPEHYDYYYPYYASPLDYFAPATKSTLAGKTGHFSGTRLRTAEPIGGTYMQDIAGTAQGNWFFPGVYHSNSTDLAPSLSLASDYVDPAQPLMAIGTSIVGMSAGLYSFNVATTGSINRAFRDITADGTTYCYDHFLTGQTTGGMPLSQSSGILLLSMPSDTTLKVERIAAASCAAATAWAFSANATTFER
;
A
#
# COMPACT_ATOMS: atom_id res chain seq x y z
N MET A 1 16.84 17.20 -27.66
CA MET A 1 15.94 16.25 -26.97
C MET A 1 14.70 17.02 -26.53
N LYS A 2 13.51 16.63 -27.02
CA LYS A 2 12.24 17.26 -26.63
C LYS A 2 11.79 16.66 -25.29
N THR A 3 11.64 17.49 -24.27
CA THR A 3 11.03 17.16 -22.98
C THR A 3 9.52 17.01 -23.15
N ASN A 4 9.00 15.80 -23.02
CA ASN A 4 7.57 15.56 -22.89
C ASN A 4 7.24 15.43 -21.40
N HIS A 5 6.67 16.47 -20.80
CA HIS A 5 6.04 16.39 -19.48
C HIS A 5 4.55 16.19 -19.73
N ALA A 6 4.00 15.03 -19.36
CA ALA A 6 2.56 14.82 -19.38
C ALA A 6 1.98 15.25 -18.03
N VAL A 7 1.00 16.17 -18.05
CA VAL A 7 0.22 16.58 -16.89
C VAL A 7 -1.20 16.07 -17.11
N LEU A 8 -1.69 15.19 -16.23
CA LEU A 8 -3.07 14.71 -16.26
C LEU A 8 -3.92 15.61 -15.35
N LEU A 9 -4.98 16.21 -15.89
CA LEU A 9 -5.93 17.07 -15.17
C LEU A 9 -7.23 16.30 -14.97
N VAL A 10 -7.65 16.09 -13.72
CA VAL A 10 -9.00 15.62 -13.37
C VAL A 10 -9.63 16.62 -12.40
N THR A 11 -10.87 17.02 -12.65
CA THR A 11 -11.63 17.95 -11.79
C THR A 11 -12.90 17.28 -11.27
N LEU A 12 -13.15 17.35 -9.96
CA LEU A 12 -14.42 16.97 -9.33
C LEU A 12 -15.28 18.22 -9.03
N PRO A 13 -16.62 18.12 -8.94
CA PRO A 13 -17.53 19.27 -9.08
C PRO A 13 -17.43 20.34 -7.98
N ASP A 14 -17.00 20.00 -6.77
CA ASP A 14 -17.11 20.90 -5.60
C ASP A 14 -15.78 21.18 -4.89
N SER A 15 -14.65 20.86 -5.52
CA SER A 15 -13.31 21.27 -5.07
C SER A 15 -12.42 21.51 -6.28
N ALA A 16 -11.89 22.72 -6.42
CA ALA A 16 -10.82 22.98 -7.39
C ALA A 16 -9.50 22.39 -6.85
N GLY A 17 -9.40 21.06 -6.89
CA GLY A 17 -8.14 20.34 -6.73
C GLY A 17 -7.47 20.24 -8.09
N VAL A 18 -6.17 20.50 -8.14
CA VAL A 18 -5.35 20.18 -9.31
C VAL A 18 -4.46 19.02 -8.91
N ASP A 19 -4.71 17.85 -9.50
CA ASP A 19 -3.85 16.70 -9.34
C ASP A 19 -2.61 16.86 -10.23
N PHE A 20 -1.42 16.74 -9.63
CA PHE A 20 -0.15 16.76 -10.35
C PHE A 20 0.55 15.42 -10.17
N GLY A 21 0.58 14.63 -11.25
CA GLY A 21 1.50 13.50 -11.39
C GLY A 21 2.72 13.91 -12.22
N LEU A 22 3.86 13.27 -11.97
CA LEU A 22 5.05 13.44 -12.80
C LEU A 22 5.66 12.08 -13.13
N VAL A 23 5.98 11.89 -14.40
CA VAL A 23 6.77 10.75 -14.91
C VAL A 23 8.08 11.31 -15.47
N ASP A 24 9.21 10.75 -15.06
CA ASP A 24 10.52 11.11 -15.62
C ASP A 24 11.33 9.90 -16.09
N PHE A 25 11.33 9.68 -17.40
CA PHE A 25 12.09 8.63 -18.08
C PHE A 25 13.62 8.83 -18.09
N ARG A 26 14.13 9.98 -17.62
CA ARG A 26 15.58 10.20 -17.46
C ARG A 26 16.12 9.54 -16.19
N ARG A 27 15.23 9.18 -15.26
CA ARG A 27 15.59 8.47 -14.02
C ARG A 27 15.69 6.97 -14.29
N ALA A 28 16.47 6.28 -13.47
CA ALA A 28 16.36 4.84 -13.38
C ALA A 28 14.94 4.46 -12.93
N PRO A 29 14.34 3.39 -13.49
CA PRO A 29 13.05 2.91 -13.03
C PRO A 29 13.14 2.51 -11.55
N ALA A 30 12.06 2.74 -10.80
CA ALA A 30 11.93 2.22 -9.45
C ALA A 30 12.06 0.70 -9.45
N ALA A 31 12.74 0.19 -8.43
CA ALA A 31 13.02 -1.23 -8.25
C ALA A 31 11.82 -1.98 -7.66
N PHE A 32 10.67 -1.92 -8.33
CA PHE A 32 9.57 -2.83 -8.05
C PHE A 32 10.05 -4.27 -8.23
N ILE A 33 9.52 -5.19 -7.42
CA ILE A 33 9.94 -6.59 -7.49
C ILE A 33 9.39 -7.26 -8.76
N LYS A 34 8.18 -6.86 -9.19
CA LYS A 34 7.52 -7.33 -10.42
C LYS A 34 7.19 -6.17 -11.36
N PRO A 35 8.18 -5.54 -12.00
CA PRO A 35 7.94 -4.44 -12.92
C PRO A 35 7.02 -4.85 -14.09
N GLU A 36 7.02 -6.12 -14.50
CA GLU A 36 6.15 -6.67 -15.54
C GLU A 36 4.64 -6.63 -15.19
N HIS A 37 4.28 -6.47 -13.92
CA HIS A 37 2.89 -6.34 -13.49
C HIS A 37 2.37 -4.92 -13.53
N TYR A 38 3.19 -3.96 -13.95
CA TYR A 38 2.83 -2.54 -14.06
C TYR A 38 2.82 -2.06 -15.50
N ASP A 39 2.13 -0.94 -15.74
CA ASP A 39 2.24 -0.24 -17.01
C ASP A 39 3.66 0.34 -17.20
N TYR A 40 3.95 0.75 -18.43
CA TYR A 40 5.26 1.28 -18.81
C TYR A 40 5.66 2.56 -18.06
N TYR A 41 4.71 3.34 -17.55
CA TYR A 41 4.96 4.62 -16.88
C TYR A 41 5.25 4.44 -15.39
N TYR A 42 4.65 3.42 -14.76
CA TYR A 42 4.63 3.24 -13.31
C TYR A 42 6.01 3.27 -12.65
N PRO A 43 7.05 2.58 -13.18
CA PRO A 43 8.39 2.63 -12.60
C PRO A 43 9.08 3.99 -12.71
N TYR A 44 8.53 4.93 -13.48
CA TYR A 44 9.12 6.24 -13.73
C TYR A 44 8.39 7.38 -13.03
N TYR A 45 7.39 7.08 -12.18
CA TYR A 45 6.78 8.10 -11.34
C TYR A 45 7.84 8.79 -10.46
N ALA A 46 7.64 10.09 -10.27
CA ALA A 46 8.53 10.94 -9.48
C ALA A 46 7.71 11.93 -8.66
N SER A 47 8.25 12.35 -7.52
CA SER A 47 7.64 13.46 -6.79
C SER A 47 7.82 14.75 -7.60
N PRO A 48 6.74 15.51 -7.88
CA PRO A 48 6.88 16.82 -8.50
C PRO A 48 7.76 17.78 -7.69
N LEU A 49 7.83 17.60 -6.36
CA LEU A 49 8.69 18.38 -5.47
C LEU A 49 10.17 18.35 -5.87
N ASP A 50 10.63 17.30 -6.54
CA ASP A 50 12.03 17.17 -6.96
C ASP A 50 12.41 18.10 -8.12
N TYR A 51 11.44 18.71 -8.80
CA TYR A 51 11.66 19.48 -10.03
C TYR A 51 11.38 20.97 -9.87
N PHE A 52 10.89 21.39 -8.71
CA PHE A 52 10.70 22.80 -8.40
C PHE A 52 12.02 23.44 -7.97
N ALA A 53 12.21 24.71 -8.35
CA ALA A 53 13.30 25.52 -7.82
C ALA A 53 13.27 25.56 -6.28
N PRO A 54 14.40 25.71 -5.58
CA PRO A 54 14.48 25.54 -4.12
C PRO A 54 13.42 26.32 -3.31
N ALA A 55 13.16 27.58 -3.66
CA ALA A 55 12.16 28.40 -2.98
C ALA A 55 10.73 27.84 -3.14
N THR A 56 10.38 27.40 -4.35
CA THR A 56 9.09 26.79 -4.65
C THR A 56 8.98 25.41 -4.01
N LYS A 57 10.04 24.58 -4.07
CA LYS A 57 10.10 23.28 -3.40
C LYS A 57 9.84 23.42 -1.90
N SER A 58 10.52 24.35 -1.23
CA SER A 58 10.34 24.60 0.20
C SER A 58 8.91 25.04 0.54
N THR A 59 8.31 25.89 -0.30
CA THR A 59 6.93 26.37 -0.10
C THR A 59 5.91 25.23 -0.25
N LEU A 60 6.08 24.37 -1.26
CA LEU A 60 5.16 23.26 -1.51
C LEU A 60 5.37 22.08 -0.54
N ALA A 61 6.61 21.83 -0.14
CA ALA A 61 6.94 20.85 0.90
C ALA A 61 6.20 21.18 2.21
N GLY A 62 6.16 22.46 2.61
CA GLY A 62 5.41 22.93 3.77
C GLY A 62 3.88 22.80 3.68
N LYS A 63 3.36 22.35 2.53
CA LYS A 63 1.92 22.10 2.29
C LYS A 63 1.62 20.63 1.97
N THR A 64 2.64 19.78 1.90
CA THR A 64 2.48 18.37 1.51
C THR A 64 2.02 17.56 2.71
N GLY A 65 0.94 16.77 2.56
CA GLY A 65 0.38 15.98 3.65
C GLY A 65 -1.04 15.50 3.37
N HIS A 66 -1.87 15.48 4.41
CA HIS A 66 -3.29 15.13 4.36
C HIS A 66 -4.02 15.96 3.30
N PHE A 67 -4.97 15.35 2.59
CA PHE A 67 -5.60 15.97 1.42
C PHE A 67 -6.28 17.33 1.72
N SER A 68 -6.80 17.53 2.93
CA SER A 68 -7.39 18.79 3.39
C SER A 68 -6.41 19.76 4.08
N GLY A 69 -5.13 19.44 4.15
CA GLY A 69 -4.11 20.27 4.81
C GLY A 69 -4.12 20.26 6.34
N THR A 70 -4.94 19.42 6.98
CA THR A 70 -5.04 19.32 8.45
C THR A 70 -3.81 18.71 9.11
N ARG A 71 -3.03 17.92 8.37
CA ARG A 71 -1.80 17.31 8.83
C ARG A 71 -0.76 17.34 7.73
N LEU A 72 0.44 17.82 8.05
CA LEU A 72 1.56 17.85 7.13
C LEU A 72 2.38 16.56 7.26
N ARG A 73 2.96 16.11 6.15
CA ARG A 73 3.97 15.06 6.17
C ARG A 73 5.28 15.64 6.67
N THR A 74 5.90 14.97 7.64
CA THR A 74 7.22 15.34 8.19
C THR A 74 8.28 14.28 7.93
N ALA A 75 7.88 13.07 7.51
CA ALA A 75 8.80 11.98 7.22
C ALA A 75 9.42 12.13 5.83
N GLU A 76 10.75 11.99 5.75
CA GLU A 76 11.45 11.97 4.46
C GLU A 76 11.19 10.66 3.68
N PRO A 77 11.19 10.69 2.34
CA PRO A 77 11.15 11.90 1.51
C PRO A 77 9.82 12.66 1.71
N ILE A 78 9.84 14.00 1.80
CA ILE A 78 8.61 14.81 1.96
C ILE A 78 7.61 14.56 0.82
N GLY A 79 8.10 14.25 -0.39
CA GLY A 79 7.25 13.88 -1.52
C GLY A 79 6.61 12.49 -1.43
N GLY A 80 6.89 11.72 -0.37
CA GLY A 80 6.49 10.33 -0.21
C GLY A 80 7.32 9.37 -1.07
N THR A 81 7.10 8.07 -0.83
CA THR A 81 7.70 6.99 -1.61
C THR A 81 6.57 6.15 -2.19
N TYR A 82 6.54 5.99 -3.51
CA TYR A 82 5.47 5.22 -4.18
C TYR A 82 5.83 3.73 -4.33
N MET A 83 7.12 3.41 -4.48
CA MET A 83 7.61 2.03 -4.40
C MET A 83 7.74 1.63 -2.92
N GLN A 84 6.84 0.75 -2.48
CA GLN A 84 6.74 0.30 -1.08
C GLN A 84 7.28 -1.12 -0.87
N ASP A 85 7.73 -1.76 -1.95
CA ASP A 85 8.22 -3.14 -1.95
C ASP A 85 9.51 -3.26 -1.13
N ILE A 86 9.58 -4.29 -0.28
CA ILE A 86 10.81 -4.71 0.38
C ILE A 86 11.04 -6.19 0.09
N ALA A 87 12.10 -6.47 -0.67
CA ALA A 87 12.46 -7.82 -1.12
C ALA A 87 12.62 -8.79 0.07
N GLY A 88 12.10 -10.01 -0.08
CA GLY A 88 12.12 -11.04 0.98
C GLY A 88 11.13 -10.81 2.12
N THR A 89 10.31 -9.75 2.07
CA THR A 89 9.32 -9.45 3.12
C THR A 89 7.89 -9.35 2.58
N ALA A 90 6.90 -9.31 3.47
CA ALA A 90 5.51 -9.11 3.09
C ALA A 90 5.19 -7.69 2.61
N GLN A 91 6.05 -6.69 2.86
CA GLN A 91 5.77 -5.31 2.47
C GLN A 91 5.87 -5.13 0.95
N GLY A 92 4.84 -4.51 0.36
CA GLY A 92 4.76 -4.21 -1.07
C GLY A 92 3.41 -4.52 -1.70
N ASN A 93 3.40 -4.56 -3.02
CA ASN A 93 2.23 -4.95 -3.81
C ASN A 93 2.23 -6.44 -4.12
N TRP A 94 1.05 -7.04 -4.05
CA TRP A 94 0.79 -8.46 -4.22
C TRP A 94 -0.35 -8.64 -5.22
N PHE A 95 -0.07 -9.38 -6.28
CA PHE A 95 -0.97 -9.52 -7.42
C PHE A 95 -1.70 -10.84 -7.37
N PHE A 96 -2.95 -10.84 -7.81
CA PHE A 96 -3.66 -12.08 -8.00
C PHE A 96 -3.02 -12.85 -9.18
N PRO A 97 -2.79 -14.17 -9.08
CA PRO A 97 -2.04 -14.90 -10.10
C PRO A 97 -2.59 -14.70 -11.51
N GLY A 98 -1.71 -14.33 -12.44
CA GLY A 98 -2.05 -14.09 -13.85
C GLY A 98 -2.74 -12.75 -14.12
N VAL A 99 -2.79 -11.83 -13.15
CA VAL A 99 -3.32 -10.47 -13.32
C VAL A 99 -2.19 -9.48 -13.50
N TYR A 100 -2.25 -8.70 -14.58
CA TYR A 100 -1.26 -7.70 -14.98
C TYR A 100 -1.93 -6.33 -15.09
N HIS A 101 -1.33 -5.29 -14.54
CA HIS A 101 -1.88 -3.93 -14.61
C HIS A 101 -1.73 -3.34 -16.02
N SER A 102 -2.75 -3.53 -16.86
CA SER A 102 -2.89 -2.79 -18.11
C SER A 102 -3.73 -1.53 -17.90
N ASN A 103 -4.65 -1.55 -16.93
CA ASN A 103 -5.47 -0.42 -16.49
C ASN A 103 -5.83 -0.55 -14.99
N SER A 104 -6.41 0.50 -14.40
CA SER A 104 -6.74 0.56 -12.97
C SER A 104 -7.73 -0.50 -12.49
N THR A 105 -8.62 -0.98 -13.36
CA THR A 105 -9.58 -2.05 -13.03
C THR A 105 -8.90 -3.40 -12.87
N ASP A 106 -7.77 -3.63 -13.54
CA ASP A 106 -7.02 -4.89 -13.43
C ASP A 106 -6.42 -5.07 -12.03
N LEU A 107 -6.24 -3.98 -11.27
CA LEU A 107 -5.75 -4.05 -9.89
C LEU A 107 -6.86 -4.36 -8.88
N ALA A 108 -8.13 -4.47 -9.31
CA ALA A 108 -9.25 -4.76 -8.43
C ALA A 108 -9.05 -6.00 -7.53
N PRO A 109 -8.45 -7.13 -7.97
CA PRO A 109 -8.20 -8.29 -7.11
C PRO A 109 -6.85 -8.22 -6.37
N SER A 110 -6.08 -7.12 -6.47
CA SER A 110 -4.75 -7.03 -5.86
C SER A 110 -4.81 -6.70 -4.37
N LEU A 111 -3.68 -6.86 -3.71
CA LEU A 111 -3.45 -6.52 -2.31
C LEU A 111 -2.20 -5.64 -2.22
N SER A 112 -2.25 -4.56 -1.44
CA SER A 112 -1.05 -3.80 -1.07
C SER A 112 -0.87 -3.83 0.44
N LEU A 113 0.35 -4.13 0.88
CA LEU A 113 0.78 -4.11 2.27
C LEU A 113 1.85 -3.01 2.40
N ALA A 114 1.39 -1.79 2.68
CA ALA A 114 2.19 -0.57 2.55
C ALA A 114 2.09 0.31 3.81
N SER A 115 2.78 1.43 3.77
CA SER A 115 2.64 2.51 4.75
C SER A 115 1.73 3.63 4.24
N ASP A 116 1.10 4.36 5.16
CA ASP A 116 0.39 5.59 4.84
C ASP A 116 1.32 6.65 4.22
N TYR A 117 0.80 7.39 3.24
CA TYR A 117 1.58 8.33 2.44
C TYR A 117 1.90 9.64 3.18
N VAL A 118 1.25 9.95 4.31
CA VAL A 118 1.52 11.10 5.17
C VAL A 118 2.35 10.69 6.38
N ASP A 119 2.01 9.58 7.03
CA ASP A 119 2.76 9.03 8.17
C ASP A 119 3.17 7.57 7.94
N PRO A 120 4.43 7.32 7.55
CA PRO A 120 4.89 5.98 7.25
C PRO A 120 4.85 4.98 8.41
N ALA A 121 4.64 5.45 9.65
CA ALA A 121 4.49 4.58 10.81
C ALA A 121 3.12 3.89 10.84
N GLN A 122 2.11 4.42 10.13
CA GLN A 122 0.80 3.78 10.03
C GLN A 122 0.82 2.73 8.91
N PRO A 123 0.66 1.42 9.23
CA PRO A 123 0.53 0.38 8.22
C PRO A 123 -0.86 0.43 7.57
N LEU A 124 -0.92 0.17 6.27
CA LEU A 124 -2.14 0.06 5.50
C LEU A 124 -2.15 -1.26 4.72
N MET A 125 -3.25 -2.00 4.84
CA MET A 125 -3.63 -3.04 3.87
C MET A 125 -4.64 -2.43 2.92
N ALA A 126 -4.27 -2.22 1.66
CA ALA A 126 -5.22 -1.93 0.61
C ALA A 126 -5.71 -3.24 0.01
N ILE A 127 -6.92 -3.65 0.41
CA ILE A 127 -7.50 -4.93 0.02
C ILE A 127 -8.45 -4.70 -1.15
N GLY A 128 -8.24 -5.47 -2.21
CA GLY A 128 -9.13 -5.56 -3.36
C GLY A 128 -10.29 -6.53 -3.14
N THR A 129 -10.73 -7.19 -4.22
CA THR A 129 -11.92 -8.06 -4.25
C THR A 129 -11.61 -9.55 -4.10
N SER A 130 -10.34 -9.93 -3.98
CA SER A 130 -9.89 -11.33 -4.08
C SER A 130 -9.91 -12.11 -2.77
N ILE A 131 -10.06 -11.45 -1.62
CA ILE A 131 -10.09 -12.12 -0.31
C ILE A 131 -11.55 -12.39 0.07
N VAL A 132 -11.92 -13.67 0.13
CA VAL A 132 -13.29 -14.10 0.45
C VAL A 132 -13.71 -13.58 1.82
N GLY A 133 -14.86 -12.91 1.88
CA GLY A 133 -15.42 -12.37 3.12
C GLY A 133 -14.78 -11.08 3.62
N MET A 134 -13.88 -10.46 2.84
CA MET A 134 -13.40 -9.09 3.05
C MET A 134 -14.04 -8.15 2.03
N SER A 135 -14.32 -6.92 2.45
CA SER A 135 -14.70 -5.85 1.53
C SER A 135 -13.46 -5.17 0.97
N ALA A 136 -13.55 -4.65 -0.26
CA ALA A 136 -12.49 -3.81 -0.78
C ALA A 136 -12.36 -2.53 0.06
N GLY A 137 -11.14 -2.09 0.34
CA GLY A 137 -10.90 -0.89 1.15
C GLY A 137 -9.53 -0.85 1.81
N LEU A 138 -9.36 0.15 2.68
CA LEU A 138 -8.13 0.34 3.45
C LEU A 138 -8.33 -0.14 4.88
N TYR A 139 -7.43 -0.99 5.35
CA TYR A 139 -7.44 -1.51 6.71
C TYR A 139 -6.13 -1.12 7.39
N SER A 140 -6.20 -0.74 8.66
CA SER A 140 -5.03 -0.35 9.45
C SER A 140 -5.16 -0.92 10.86
N PHE A 141 -4.06 -1.06 11.58
CA PHE A 141 -3.99 -1.71 12.90
C PHE A 141 -2.86 -1.12 13.72
N ASN A 142 -2.86 -1.39 15.03
CA ASN A 142 -1.75 -1.02 15.91
C ASN A 142 -0.62 -2.03 15.76
N VAL A 143 0.55 -1.59 15.29
CA VAL A 143 1.72 -2.45 15.06
C VAL A 143 2.25 -3.03 16.37
N ALA A 144 2.47 -4.35 16.40
CA ALA A 144 3.28 -5.01 17.41
C ALA A 144 4.73 -5.15 16.94
N THR A 145 5.67 -4.83 17.82
CA THR A 145 7.11 -4.91 17.54
C THR A 145 7.69 -6.32 17.69
N THR A 146 6.92 -7.27 18.25
CA THR A 146 7.30 -8.67 18.47
C THR A 146 6.08 -9.59 18.31
N GLY A 147 6.33 -10.89 18.13
CA GLY A 147 5.27 -11.91 17.99
C GLY A 147 4.62 -11.96 16.61
N SER A 148 3.54 -12.74 16.50
CA SER A 148 2.83 -13.02 15.24
C SER A 148 1.52 -12.25 15.06
N ILE A 149 1.13 -11.41 16.03
CA ILE A 149 -0.11 -10.64 15.98
C ILE A 149 0.21 -9.20 15.58
N ASN A 150 -0.50 -8.66 14.59
CA ASN A 150 -0.35 -7.26 14.13
C ASN A 150 1.11 -6.86 13.83
N ARG A 151 1.88 -7.81 13.28
CA ARG A 151 3.30 -7.63 12.94
C ARG A 151 3.46 -6.59 11.82
N ALA A 152 4.54 -5.82 11.85
CA ALA A 152 4.87 -4.95 10.72
C ALA A 152 5.18 -5.77 9.46
N PHE A 153 4.67 -5.36 8.30
CA PHE A 153 4.85 -6.10 7.04
C PHE A 153 6.31 -6.30 6.63
N ARG A 154 7.17 -5.31 6.92
CA ARG A 154 8.61 -5.37 6.67
C ARG A 154 9.32 -6.47 7.47
N ASP A 155 8.71 -6.94 8.56
CA ASP A 155 9.30 -7.92 9.48
C ASP A 155 8.71 -9.33 9.29
N ILE A 156 7.87 -9.51 8.27
CA ILE A 156 7.29 -10.81 7.91
C ILE A 156 8.08 -11.35 6.73
N THR A 157 8.58 -12.57 6.85
CA THR A 157 9.40 -13.25 5.84
C THR A 157 8.85 -14.64 5.56
N ALA A 158 9.46 -15.38 4.62
CA ALA A 158 9.13 -16.78 4.35
C ALA A 158 9.65 -17.74 5.44
N ASP A 159 9.21 -17.53 6.68
CA ASP A 159 9.68 -18.23 7.89
C ASP A 159 8.76 -19.40 8.32
N GLY A 160 7.68 -19.67 7.56
CA GLY A 160 6.68 -20.67 7.87
C GLY A 160 5.68 -20.29 8.97
N THR A 161 5.72 -19.05 9.47
CA THR A 161 4.82 -18.53 10.49
C THR A 161 3.53 -18.01 9.87
N THR A 162 2.40 -18.32 10.51
CA THR A 162 1.12 -17.65 10.25
C THR A 162 0.99 -16.44 11.17
N TYR A 163 0.89 -15.27 10.56
CA TYR A 163 0.61 -13.99 11.22
C TYR A 163 -0.89 -13.74 11.26
N CYS A 164 -1.35 -13.09 12.32
CA CYS A 164 -2.76 -12.78 12.54
C CYS A 164 -2.94 -11.27 12.71
N TYR A 165 -3.95 -10.71 12.07
CA TYR A 165 -4.32 -9.31 12.18
C TYR A 165 -5.75 -9.17 12.64
N ASP A 166 -5.96 -8.30 13.62
CA ASP A 166 -7.24 -8.04 14.24
C ASP A 166 -7.35 -6.57 14.68
N HIS A 167 -8.43 -6.24 15.39
CA HIS A 167 -8.64 -4.92 15.99
C HIS A 167 -8.35 -3.76 15.02
N PHE A 168 -8.83 -3.90 13.78
CA PHE A 168 -8.63 -2.88 12.75
C PHE A 168 -9.14 -1.53 13.22
N LEU A 169 -8.34 -0.50 12.98
CA LEU A 169 -8.62 0.89 13.34
C LEU A 169 -9.86 1.40 12.59
N THR A 170 -10.52 2.38 13.19
CA THR A 170 -11.71 3.03 12.65
C THR A 170 -11.43 4.49 12.29
N GLY A 171 -12.32 5.10 11.51
CA GLY A 171 -12.19 6.51 11.11
C GLY A 171 -11.41 6.66 9.80
N GLN A 172 -10.31 7.40 9.83
CA GLN A 172 -9.52 7.72 8.64
C GLN A 172 -8.05 7.36 8.84
N THR A 173 -7.39 7.05 7.75
CA THR A 173 -5.93 7.02 7.64
C THR A 173 -5.35 8.40 7.97
N THR A 174 -4.05 8.46 8.24
CA THR A 174 -3.36 9.73 8.42
C THR A 174 -3.41 10.60 7.16
N GLY A 175 -3.47 9.98 5.98
CA GLY A 175 -3.74 10.66 4.72
C GLY A 175 -5.17 11.21 4.57
N GLY A 176 -6.11 10.78 5.40
CA GLY A 176 -7.51 11.21 5.37
C GLY A 176 -8.45 10.30 4.58
N MET A 177 -7.95 9.19 4.05
CA MET A 177 -8.77 8.17 3.40
C MET A 177 -9.57 7.39 4.45
N PRO A 178 -10.85 7.06 4.21
CA PRO A 178 -11.66 6.29 5.16
C PRO A 178 -11.09 4.87 5.36
N LEU A 179 -11.09 4.41 6.60
CA LEU A 179 -10.73 3.05 6.98
C LEU A 179 -11.98 2.15 6.97
N SER A 180 -11.81 0.96 6.39
CA SER A 180 -12.78 -0.13 6.44
C SER A 180 -12.63 -0.94 7.73
N GLN A 181 -13.71 -1.60 8.14
CA GLN A 181 -13.73 -2.51 9.27
C GLN A 181 -13.95 -3.95 8.80
N SER A 182 -13.45 -4.91 9.57
CA SER A 182 -13.74 -6.33 9.39
C SER A 182 -14.34 -6.90 10.67
N SER A 183 -15.35 -7.76 10.55
CA SER A 183 -15.94 -8.51 11.66
C SER A 183 -15.17 -9.82 11.94
N GLY A 184 -13.97 -9.97 11.38
CA GLY A 184 -13.11 -11.13 11.56
C GLY A 184 -11.64 -10.75 11.72
N ILE A 185 -10.80 -11.76 11.80
CA ILE A 185 -9.34 -11.62 11.73
C ILE A 185 -8.85 -11.91 10.31
N LEU A 186 -7.66 -11.42 9.99
CA LEU A 186 -6.96 -11.73 8.75
C LEU A 186 -5.70 -12.55 9.07
N LEU A 187 -5.59 -13.74 8.48
CA LEU A 187 -4.38 -14.54 8.50
C LEU A 187 -3.51 -14.19 7.32
N LEU A 188 -2.20 -14.18 7.54
CA LEU A 188 -1.20 -13.91 6.52
C LEU A 188 0.00 -14.83 6.72
N SER A 189 0.52 -15.39 5.65
CA SER A 189 1.81 -16.10 5.65
C SER A 189 2.53 -15.91 4.34
N MET A 190 3.85 -16.07 4.35
CA MET A 190 4.67 -16.13 3.14
C MET A 190 5.18 -17.56 2.95
N PRO A 191 4.54 -18.39 2.10
CA PRO A 191 5.09 -19.70 1.74
C PRO A 191 6.44 -19.62 1.03
N SER A 192 6.74 -18.50 0.36
CA SER A 192 8.02 -18.19 -0.27
C SER A 192 8.22 -16.67 -0.34
N ASP A 193 9.40 -16.20 -0.75
CA ASP A 193 9.70 -14.76 -0.89
C ASP A 193 8.82 -14.04 -1.95
N THR A 194 8.18 -14.83 -2.82
CA THR A 194 7.36 -14.40 -3.96
C THR A 194 5.91 -14.88 -3.87
N THR A 195 5.50 -15.44 -2.73
CA THR A 195 4.14 -15.94 -2.54
C THR A 195 3.59 -15.46 -1.20
N LEU A 196 2.39 -14.88 -1.24
CA LEU A 196 1.66 -14.48 -0.05
C LEU A 196 0.33 -15.23 0.02
N LYS A 197 0.01 -15.80 1.17
CA LYS A 197 -1.26 -16.47 1.42
C LYS A 197 -2.03 -15.71 2.48
N VAL A 198 -3.28 -15.37 2.17
CA VAL A 198 -4.14 -14.52 3.01
C VAL A 198 -5.53 -15.11 3.13
N GLU A 199 -6.11 -15.06 4.32
CA GLU A 199 -7.47 -15.54 4.55
C GLU A 199 -8.17 -14.77 5.66
N ARG A 200 -9.44 -14.42 5.45
CA ARG A 200 -10.28 -13.90 6.53
C ARG A 200 -10.91 -15.06 7.29
N ILE A 201 -10.76 -15.05 8.62
CA ILE A 201 -11.37 -16.03 9.51
C ILE A 201 -12.46 -15.35 10.35
N ALA A 202 -13.59 -16.04 10.52
CA ALA A 202 -14.67 -15.62 11.39
C ALA A 202 -14.28 -15.83 12.87
N ALA A 203 -13.44 -14.95 13.40
CA ALA A 203 -13.05 -14.92 14.81
C ALA A 203 -13.05 -13.48 15.33
N ALA A 204 -13.31 -13.30 16.63
CA ALA A 204 -13.42 -11.96 17.23
C ALA A 204 -12.06 -11.27 17.42
N SER A 205 -11.00 -12.03 17.67
CA SER A 205 -9.64 -11.54 17.86
C SER A 205 -8.61 -12.63 17.60
N CYS A 206 -7.36 -12.21 17.44
CA CYS A 206 -6.21 -13.09 17.41
C CYS A 206 -5.97 -13.65 18.81
N ALA A 207 -6.16 -14.96 18.99
CA ALA A 207 -5.76 -15.64 20.21
C ALA A 207 -4.23 -15.79 20.25
N ALA A 208 -3.63 -15.52 21.41
CA ALA A 208 -2.24 -15.88 21.65
C ALA A 208 -2.12 -17.42 21.67
N ALA A 209 -1.24 -17.97 20.84
CA ALA A 209 -0.85 -19.39 20.79
C ALA A 209 -1.75 -20.41 20.07
N THR A 210 -2.70 -20.01 19.23
CA THR A 210 -3.28 -20.96 18.25
C THR A 210 -2.44 -21.00 16.97
N ALA A 211 -2.04 -22.20 16.54
CA ALA A 211 -1.56 -22.42 15.18
C ALA A 211 -2.74 -22.21 14.22
N TRP A 212 -2.96 -20.96 13.83
CA TRP A 212 -3.95 -20.62 12.82
C TRP A 212 -3.64 -21.39 11.53
N ALA A 213 -4.60 -22.20 11.09
CA ALA A 213 -4.50 -22.95 9.86
C ALA A 213 -5.35 -22.28 8.78
N PHE A 214 -4.79 -22.20 7.58
CA PHE A 214 -5.54 -21.77 6.41
C PHE A 214 -6.52 -22.86 5.98
N SER A 215 -7.73 -22.46 5.58
CA SER A 215 -8.71 -23.32 4.93
C SER A 215 -8.57 -23.29 3.41
N ALA A 216 -9.53 -23.91 2.71
CA ALA A 216 -9.66 -23.84 1.26
C ALA A 216 -10.06 -22.44 0.75
N ASN A 217 -10.53 -21.53 1.62
CA ASN A 217 -10.90 -20.16 1.26
C ASN A 217 -9.71 -19.20 1.22
N ALA A 218 -8.50 -19.67 1.52
CA ALA A 218 -7.32 -18.84 1.48
C ALA A 218 -6.98 -18.41 0.05
N THR A 219 -6.76 -17.10 -0.12
CA THR A 219 -6.31 -16.51 -1.37
C THR A 219 -4.80 -16.50 -1.41
N THR A 220 -4.23 -16.87 -2.57
CA THR A 220 -2.80 -16.80 -2.81
C THR A 220 -2.52 -15.68 -3.80
N PHE A 221 -1.50 -14.89 -3.50
CA PHE A 221 -0.99 -13.80 -4.33
C PHE A 221 0.46 -14.06 -4.71
N GLU A 222 0.89 -13.43 -5.80
CA GLU A 222 2.26 -13.50 -6.30
C GLU A 222 2.92 -12.11 -6.38
N ARG A 223 4.24 -12.16 -6.34
CA ARG A 223 5.20 -11.07 -6.49
C ARG A 223 6.50 -11.68 -7.01
#